data_AF-A0AAU4ZRV9-F1
#
_entry.id   AF-A0AAU4ZRV9-F1
#
_cell.length_a   1.000
_cell.length_b   1.000
_cell.length_c   1.000
_cell.angle_alpha   90.00
_cell.angle_beta   90.00
_cell.angle_gamma   90.00
#
_symmetry.space_group_name_H-M   'P 1'
#
loop_
_entity.id
_entity.type
_entity.pdbx_description
1 polymer ?
#
loop_
_entity_poly.entity_id
_entity_poly.type
_entity_poly.pdbx_seq_one_letter_code
_entity_poly.pdbx_strand_id
1 'polypeptide(L)'
;MHVRKPTIGLAAVLTVTFSLMGGQAVAAPSTTAPSEVADSAVAARVFTYDASGSAEFRSAVDRGAAIWNESVDAVELRPVATGQRANIRVLADNGWPRALPTTLGNGTVYIGRQAVDQGYNTIRISAHELGHILGLPDRKPGPCSSLMSGSTAGTACTNPYPDTVEKAEVEDNFSSALARTGDAARSGVLIVD
;
A
#
# COMPACT_ATOMS: atom_id res chain seq x y z
N MET A 1 -24.90 -30.56 -58.69
CA MET A 1 -24.30 -30.87 -60.01
C MET A 1 -24.56 -29.70 -60.96
N HIS A 2 -23.58 -29.35 -61.78
CA HIS A 2 -23.57 -28.32 -62.85
C HIS A 2 -23.02 -26.94 -62.47
N VAL A 3 -21.68 -26.88 -62.44
CA VAL A 3 -20.88 -25.70 -62.78
C VAL A 3 -21.07 -25.39 -64.26
N ARG A 4 -21.34 -24.13 -64.63
CA ARG A 4 -20.87 -23.53 -65.91
C ARG A 4 -20.68 -22.02 -65.76
N LYS A 5 -19.44 -21.57 -65.96
CA LYS A 5 -19.10 -20.18 -66.36
C LYS A 5 -19.31 -20.02 -67.86
N PRO A 6 -19.60 -18.80 -68.33
CA PRO A 6 -18.85 -18.28 -69.47
C PRO A 6 -18.45 -16.79 -69.35
N THR A 7 -17.54 -16.44 -70.25
CA THR A 7 -16.66 -15.28 -70.38
C THR A 7 -17.19 -14.18 -71.33
N ILE A 8 -16.43 -13.06 -71.41
CA ILE A 8 -16.37 -12.02 -72.48
C ILE A 8 -17.51 -10.98 -72.42
N GLY A 9 -17.35 -9.65 -72.52
CA GLY A 9 -16.26 -8.72 -72.80
C GLY A 9 -16.85 -7.32 -73.14
N LEU A 10 -15.98 -6.34 -73.39
CA LEU A 10 -16.20 -4.96 -73.92
C LEU A 10 -16.59 -3.79 -72.97
N ALA A 11 -15.56 -3.00 -72.66
CA ALA A 11 -15.41 -1.55 -72.84
C ALA A 11 -16.63 -0.60 -72.81
N ALA A 12 -16.58 0.37 -71.89
CA ALA A 12 -16.77 1.79 -72.24
C ALA A 12 -16.14 2.66 -71.15
N VAL A 13 -15.16 3.47 -71.57
CA VAL A 13 -14.56 4.57 -70.82
C VAL A 13 -15.59 5.70 -70.74
N LEU A 14 -15.91 6.16 -69.53
CA LEU A 14 -16.41 7.52 -69.33
C LEU A 14 -15.70 8.13 -68.12
N THR A 15 -14.71 8.95 -68.44
CA THR A 15 -13.99 9.84 -67.53
C THR A 15 -14.95 10.92 -67.00
N VAL A 16 -15.21 10.91 -65.70
CA VAL A 16 -15.65 12.10 -64.98
C VAL A 16 -14.61 12.39 -63.91
N THR A 17 -13.81 13.42 -64.19
CA THR A 17 -12.86 14.04 -63.27
C THR A 17 -13.63 14.71 -62.14
N PHE A 18 -13.50 14.20 -60.93
CA PHE A 18 -13.91 14.90 -59.72
C PHE A 18 -12.65 15.25 -58.92
N SER A 19 -12.22 16.50 -59.07
CA SER A 19 -11.15 17.09 -58.28
C SER A 19 -11.67 17.31 -56.85
N LEU A 20 -11.24 16.48 -55.90
CA LEU A 20 -11.26 16.84 -54.48
C LEU A 20 -9.83 17.04 -54.00
N MET A 21 -9.62 18.20 -53.39
CA MET A 21 -8.38 18.67 -52.81
C MET A 21 -7.72 17.60 -51.92
N GLY A 22 -6.53 17.15 -52.31
CA GLY A 22 -5.63 16.39 -51.45
C GLY A 22 -5.08 17.29 -50.35
N GLY A 23 -5.66 17.19 -49.15
CA GLY A 23 -4.98 17.62 -47.93
C GLY A 23 -3.85 16.64 -47.65
N GLN A 24 -2.60 17.08 -47.80
CA GLN A 24 -1.44 16.31 -47.39
C GLN A 24 -1.36 16.35 -45.86
N ALA A 25 -1.94 15.36 -45.19
CA ALA A 25 -1.66 15.11 -43.79
C ALA A 25 -0.23 14.55 -43.70
N VAL A 26 0.73 15.44 -43.41
CA VAL A 26 2.06 15.04 -42.97
C VAL A 26 1.91 14.30 -41.64
N ALA A 27 2.06 12.98 -41.66
CA ALA A 27 2.23 12.20 -40.46
C ALA A 27 3.54 12.66 -39.81
N ALA A 28 3.43 13.44 -38.73
CA ALA A 28 4.56 13.72 -37.88
C ALA A 28 5.13 12.39 -37.37
N PRO A 29 6.46 12.20 -37.32
CA PRO A 29 7.01 11.06 -36.63
C PRO A 29 6.59 11.16 -35.17
N SER A 30 5.69 10.27 -34.75
CA SER A 30 5.48 9.99 -33.34
C SER A 30 6.78 9.41 -32.83
N THR A 31 7.65 10.27 -32.29
CA THR A 31 8.76 9.84 -31.45
C THR A 31 8.12 9.20 -30.24
N THR A 32 7.84 7.89 -30.33
CA THR A 32 7.62 7.05 -29.16
C THR A 32 8.96 7.03 -28.45
N ALA A 33 9.19 8.03 -27.60
CA ALA A 33 10.18 7.92 -26.56
C ALA A 33 9.90 6.60 -25.85
N PRO A 34 10.93 5.78 -25.55
CA PRO A 34 10.76 4.69 -24.63
C PRO A 34 10.13 5.29 -23.38
N SER A 35 8.92 4.85 -23.03
CA SER A 35 8.46 4.97 -21.66
C SER A 35 9.40 4.08 -20.86
N GLU A 36 10.56 4.62 -20.48
CA GLU A 36 11.20 4.22 -19.26
C GLU A 36 10.11 4.38 -18.21
N VAL A 37 9.54 3.25 -17.80
CA VAL A 37 8.94 3.12 -16.49
C VAL A 37 10.12 3.34 -15.56
N ALA A 38 10.44 4.61 -15.33
CA ALA A 38 11.30 5.01 -14.24
C ALA A 38 10.58 4.44 -13.03
N ASP A 39 11.16 3.37 -12.50
CA ASP A 39 10.82 2.79 -11.21
C ASP A 39 11.06 3.91 -10.20
N SER A 40 10.05 4.76 -10.08
CA SER A 40 10.09 5.96 -9.27
C SER A 40 9.85 5.41 -7.89
N ALA A 41 10.93 4.93 -7.26
CA ALA A 41 10.92 4.42 -5.90
C ALA A 41 10.18 5.45 -5.06
N VAL A 42 8.94 5.10 -4.71
CA VAL A 42 8.06 5.98 -3.97
C VAL A 42 8.64 6.10 -2.59
N ALA A 43 8.95 7.31 -2.15
CA ALA A 43 9.51 7.52 -0.83
C ALA A 43 8.55 6.98 0.24
N ALA A 44 9.07 6.15 1.14
CA ALA A 44 8.32 5.59 2.25
C ALA A 44 7.64 6.69 3.08
N ARG A 45 6.39 6.46 3.46
CA ARG A 45 5.68 7.37 4.36
C ARG A 45 6.17 7.18 5.79
N VAL A 46 6.78 8.22 6.32
CA VAL A 46 7.31 8.19 7.70
C VAL A 46 6.19 8.46 8.70
N PHE A 47 6.03 7.56 9.66
CA PHE A 47 5.19 7.74 10.85
C PHE A 47 6.05 7.71 12.11
N THR A 48 5.75 8.61 13.04
CA THR A 48 6.48 8.70 14.31
C THR A 48 5.72 8.02 15.44
N TYR A 49 6.44 7.32 16.31
CA TYR A 49 5.87 6.69 17.51
C TYR A 49 6.52 7.18 18.79
N ASP A 50 5.73 7.27 19.86
CA ASP A 50 6.17 7.59 21.22
C ASP A 50 5.91 6.40 22.15
N ALA A 51 6.97 5.71 22.56
CA ALA A 51 6.92 4.60 23.50
C ALA A 51 7.24 4.98 24.96
N SER A 52 7.30 6.28 25.29
CA SER A 52 7.60 6.73 26.66
C SER A 52 6.55 6.26 27.68
N GLY A 53 5.28 6.12 27.26
CA GLY A 53 4.18 5.61 28.09
C GLY A 53 4.14 4.08 28.24
N SER A 54 5.10 3.37 27.66
CA SER A 54 5.29 1.91 27.76
C SER A 54 6.76 1.57 28.00
N ALA A 55 7.44 2.32 28.88
CA ALA A 55 8.88 2.26 29.07
C ALA A 55 9.43 0.84 29.31
N GLU A 56 8.71 0.01 30.06
CA GLU A 56 9.06 -1.39 30.32
C GLU A 56 9.03 -2.29 29.07
N PHE A 57 8.33 -1.88 28.02
CA PHE A 57 8.21 -2.60 26.75
C PHE A 57 8.88 -1.88 25.59
N ARG A 58 9.60 -0.78 25.85
CA ARG A 58 10.18 0.07 24.81
C ARG A 58 11.04 -0.69 23.80
N SER A 59 11.89 -1.61 24.27
CA SER A 59 12.74 -2.42 23.38
C SER A 59 11.93 -3.34 22.46
N ALA A 60 10.81 -3.89 22.94
CA ALA A 60 9.92 -4.72 22.14
C ALA A 60 9.15 -3.89 21.10
N VAL A 61 8.74 -2.66 21.47
CA VAL A 61 8.09 -1.71 20.56
C VAL A 61 9.06 -1.26 19.47
N ASP A 62 10.29 -0.88 19.84
CA ASP A 62 11.34 -0.50 18.90
C ASP A 62 11.65 -1.66 17.93
N ARG A 63 11.69 -2.91 18.44
CA ARG A 63 11.88 -4.07 17.58
C ARG A 63 10.68 -4.35 16.68
N GLY A 64 9.45 -4.21 17.18
CA GLY A 64 8.23 -4.37 16.38
C GLY A 64 8.13 -3.33 15.26
N ALA A 65 8.53 -2.09 15.53
CA ALA A 65 8.62 -1.04 14.52
C ALA A 65 9.69 -1.37 13.45
N ALA A 66 10.87 -1.82 13.89
CA ALA A 66 11.93 -2.25 12.96
C ALA A 66 11.50 -3.43 12.08
N ILE A 67 10.68 -4.35 12.61
CA ILE A 67 10.14 -5.48 11.84
C ILE A 67 9.23 -5.02 10.70
N TRP A 68 8.43 -3.97 10.91
CA TRP A 68 7.67 -3.37 9.83
C TRP A 68 8.59 -2.71 8.81
N ASN A 69 9.58 -1.94 9.25
CA ASN A 69 10.53 -1.27 8.35
C ASN A 69 11.37 -2.24 7.48
N GLU A 70 11.61 -3.47 7.96
CA GLU A 70 12.30 -4.52 7.17
C GLU A 70 11.33 -5.38 6.34
N SER A 71 10.02 -5.22 6.53
CA SER A 71 8.99 -6.06 5.90
C SER A 71 8.25 -5.39 4.75
N VAL A 72 8.23 -4.06 4.71
CA VAL A 72 7.48 -3.27 3.72
C VAL A 72 8.26 -2.01 3.32
N ASP A 73 8.03 -1.53 2.11
CA ASP A 73 8.69 -0.36 1.51
C ASP A 73 7.84 0.92 1.63
N ALA A 74 6.51 0.82 1.62
CA ALA A 74 5.65 2.01 1.62
C ALA A 74 5.63 2.81 2.94
N VAL A 75 6.12 2.26 4.05
CA VAL A 75 6.10 2.91 5.36
C VAL A 75 7.40 2.78 6.12
N GLU A 76 7.68 3.80 6.93
CA GLU A 76 8.78 3.76 7.88
C GLU A 76 8.34 4.29 9.24
N LEU A 77 8.50 3.47 10.28
CA LEU A 77 8.22 3.80 11.68
C LEU A 77 9.49 4.30 12.36
N ARG A 78 9.45 5.50 12.93
CA ARG A 78 10.57 6.12 13.65
C ARG A 78 10.17 6.58 15.05
N PRO A 79 11.07 6.54 16.05
CA PRO A 79 10.83 7.24 17.31
C PRO A 79 10.56 8.72 17.07
N VAL A 80 9.60 9.29 17.78
CA VAL A 80 9.36 10.73 17.75
C VAL A 80 10.54 11.50 18.36
N ALA A 81 10.86 12.66 17.78
CA ALA A 81 11.82 13.58 18.38
C ALA A 81 11.23 14.25 19.63
N THR A 82 12.08 14.56 20.61
CA THR A 82 11.66 15.26 21.83
C THR A 82 10.92 16.56 21.50
N GLY A 83 9.77 16.78 22.14
CA GLY A 83 8.94 17.97 21.94
C GLY A 83 8.04 17.93 20.71
N GLN A 84 8.07 16.87 19.89
CA GLN A 84 7.14 16.68 18.79
C GLN A 84 5.97 15.78 19.17
N ARG A 85 4.87 15.92 18.43
CA ARG A 85 3.70 15.06 18.57
C ARG A 85 3.86 13.82 17.68
N ALA A 86 3.81 12.64 18.29
CA ALA A 86 3.84 11.38 17.54
C ALA A 86 2.51 11.10 16.81
N ASN A 87 2.60 10.39 15.68
CA ASN A 87 1.45 9.79 15.01
C ASN A 87 0.86 8.64 15.84
N ILE A 88 1.74 7.87 16.47
CA ILE A 88 1.41 6.67 17.24
C ILE A 88 1.85 6.88 18.70
N ARG A 89 0.92 6.79 19.63
CA ARG A 89 1.25 6.73 21.06
C ARG A 89 1.25 5.28 21.51
N VAL A 90 2.31 4.83 22.17
CA VAL A 90 2.40 3.46 22.69
C VAL A 90 2.44 3.51 24.21
N LEU A 91 1.38 2.99 24.82
CA LEU A 91 1.12 2.99 26.25
C LEU A 91 1.16 1.56 26.80
N ALA A 92 1.31 1.41 28.10
CA ALA A 92 1.15 0.14 28.79
C ALA A 92 0.07 0.24 29.87
N ASP A 93 -0.77 -0.78 29.99
CA ASP A 93 -1.75 -0.90 31.06
C ASP A 93 -1.92 -2.36 31.52
N ASN A 94 -2.87 -2.62 32.41
CA ASN A 94 -3.11 -3.94 33.00
C ASN A 94 -4.12 -4.79 32.20
N GLY A 95 -4.57 -4.31 31.03
CA GLY A 95 -5.52 -5.01 30.18
C GLY A 95 -4.84 -5.93 29.17
N TRP A 96 -5.65 -6.43 28.22
CA TRP A 96 -5.14 -7.06 27.00
C TRP A 96 -4.57 -6.01 26.03
N PRO A 97 -3.53 -6.38 25.24
CA PRO A 97 -3.07 -5.58 24.12
C PRO A 97 -4.22 -5.22 23.17
N ARG A 98 -4.15 -3.99 22.65
CA ARG A 98 -5.12 -3.46 21.69
C ARG A 98 -4.54 -2.23 21.00
N ALA A 99 -4.95 -2.03 19.75
CA ALA A 99 -4.75 -0.80 19.02
C ALA A 99 -6.08 -0.04 18.89
N LEU A 100 -6.00 1.28 18.96
CA LEU A 100 -7.07 2.22 18.68
C LEU A 100 -6.62 3.12 17.51
N PRO A 101 -6.70 2.64 16.26
CA PRO A 101 -6.41 3.46 15.08
C PRO A 101 -7.40 4.63 14.98
N THR A 102 -6.92 5.81 14.64
CA THR A 102 -7.77 6.99 14.37
C THR A 102 -7.88 7.26 12.88
N THR A 103 -6.77 7.20 12.18
CA THR A 103 -6.66 7.18 10.71
C THR A 103 -5.52 6.24 10.34
N LEU A 104 -5.39 5.90 9.06
CA LEU A 104 -4.30 5.05 8.60
C LEU A 104 -2.93 5.66 9.01
N GLY A 105 -2.12 4.88 9.74
CA GLY A 105 -0.83 5.29 10.29
C GLY A 105 -0.87 6.12 11.60
N ASN A 106 -2.06 6.36 12.19
CA ASN A 106 -2.22 7.17 13.39
C ASN A 106 -3.08 6.46 14.43
N GLY A 107 -2.76 6.62 15.71
CA GLY A 107 -3.59 6.07 16.78
C GLY A 107 -2.85 5.86 18.09
N THR A 108 -3.45 5.04 18.95
CA THR A 108 -2.83 4.61 20.22
C THR A 108 -2.73 3.09 20.25
N VAL A 109 -1.57 2.59 20.63
CA VAL A 109 -1.33 1.16 20.92
C VAL A 109 -1.19 1.00 22.42
N TYR A 110 -1.81 -0.03 22.98
CA TYR A 110 -1.58 -0.46 24.36
C TYR A 110 -0.88 -1.81 24.36
N ILE A 111 0.31 -1.86 24.94
CA ILE A 111 0.96 -3.12 25.29
C ILE A 111 0.38 -3.57 26.64
N GLY A 112 -0.60 -4.46 26.57
CA GLY A 112 -1.32 -4.94 27.74
C GLY A 112 -0.54 -6.00 28.52
N ARG A 113 -0.30 -5.73 29.81
CA ARG A 113 0.43 -6.65 30.70
C ARG A 113 -0.23 -8.01 30.83
N GLN A 114 -1.55 -8.09 30.69
CA GLN A 114 -2.27 -9.35 30.83
C GLN A 114 -1.79 -10.44 29.85
N ALA A 115 -1.47 -10.08 28.61
CA ALA A 115 -0.93 -11.04 27.64
C ALA A 115 0.54 -11.39 27.93
N VAL A 116 1.33 -10.40 28.34
CA VAL A 116 2.74 -10.62 28.72
C VAL A 116 2.83 -11.58 29.90
N ASP A 117 2.01 -11.38 30.94
CA ASP A 117 1.93 -12.22 32.13
C ASP A 117 1.43 -13.64 31.81
N GLN A 118 0.64 -13.80 30.75
CA GLN A 118 0.23 -15.11 30.23
C GLN A 118 1.31 -15.79 29.37
N GLY A 119 2.45 -15.14 29.12
CA GLY A 119 3.58 -15.70 28.40
C GLY A 119 3.59 -15.46 26.89
N TYR A 120 2.78 -14.53 26.38
CA TYR A 120 2.86 -14.14 24.97
C TYR A 120 4.12 -13.31 24.71
N ASN A 121 4.74 -13.52 23.54
CA ASN A 121 5.95 -12.82 23.16
C ASN A 121 5.70 -11.32 22.94
N THR A 122 6.39 -10.47 23.71
CA THR A 122 6.17 -9.02 23.68
C THR A 122 6.51 -8.38 22.33
N ILE A 123 7.52 -8.88 21.60
CA ILE A 123 7.85 -8.36 20.26
C ILE A 123 6.72 -8.68 19.27
N ARG A 124 6.19 -9.92 19.30
CA ARG A 124 5.03 -10.30 18.49
C ARG A 124 3.79 -9.46 18.85
N ILE A 125 3.53 -9.22 20.13
CA ILE A 125 2.47 -8.30 20.58
C ILE A 125 2.68 -6.92 19.96
N SER A 126 3.85 -6.31 20.13
CA SER A 126 4.13 -4.97 19.60
C SER A 126 3.97 -4.90 18.08
N ALA A 127 4.52 -5.87 17.34
CA ALA A 127 4.40 -5.90 15.89
C ALA A 127 2.94 -6.08 15.43
N HIS A 128 2.17 -6.95 16.09
CA HIS A 128 0.75 -7.18 15.81
C HIS A 128 -0.09 -5.90 16.01
N GLU A 129 0.06 -5.23 17.16
CA GLU A 129 -0.70 -4.01 17.43
C GLU A 129 -0.30 -2.84 16.51
N LEU A 130 0.99 -2.75 16.13
CA LEU A 130 1.42 -1.80 15.11
C LEU A 130 0.82 -2.12 13.73
N GLY A 131 0.62 -3.40 13.40
CA GLY A 131 -0.06 -3.83 12.17
C GLY A 131 -1.48 -3.27 12.04
N HIS A 132 -2.22 -3.16 13.15
CA HIS A 132 -3.53 -2.51 13.16
C HIS A 132 -3.46 -1.01 12.85
N ILE A 133 -2.41 -0.31 13.31
CA ILE A 133 -2.19 1.10 12.95
C ILE A 133 -1.88 1.24 11.45
N LEU A 134 -1.23 0.24 10.86
CA LEU A 134 -0.94 0.15 9.43
C LEU A 134 -2.12 -0.36 8.58
N GLY A 135 -3.29 -0.56 9.20
CA GLY A 135 -4.54 -0.85 8.51
C GLY A 135 -4.91 -2.32 8.43
N LEU A 136 -4.14 -3.23 9.03
CA LEU A 136 -4.47 -4.65 9.00
C LEU A 136 -5.57 -5.00 10.02
N PRO A 137 -6.60 -5.78 9.63
CA PRO A 137 -7.56 -6.32 10.58
C PRO A 137 -6.98 -7.53 11.33
N ASP A 138 -7.64 -7.90 12.42
CA ASP A 138 -7.41 -9.19 13.07
C ASP A 138 -7.77 -10.35 12.12
N ARG A 139 -6.94 -11.40 12.09
CA ARG A 139 -7.13 -12.61 11.27
C ARG A 139 -7.18 -13.86 12.15
N LYS A 140 -8.20 -13.91 12.99
CA LYS A 140 -8.38 -14.90 14.07
C LYS A 140 -9.53 -15.88 13.74
N PRO A 141 -9.38 -17.20 14.02
CA PRO A 141 -8.12 -17.86 14.37
C PRO A 141 -7.19 -17.97 13.15
N GLY A 142 -5.88 -18.07 13.37
CA GLY A 142 -4.90 -18.21 12.28
C GLY A 142 -3.59 -18.87 12.73
N PRO A 143 -2.72 -19.26 11.77
CA PRO A 143 -1.44 -19.91 12.07
C PRO A 143 -0.43 -18.93 12.67
N CYS A 144 0.64 -19.47 13.26
CA CYS A 144 1.76 -18.66 13.79
C CYS A 144 2.49 -17.85 12.70
N SER A 145 2.43 -18.31 11.44
CA SER A 145 3.00 -17.59 10.30
C SER A 145 2.29 -16.27 10.00
N SER A 146 1.00 -16.15 10.33
CA SER A 146 0.27 -14.89 10.25
C SER A 146 0.55 -14.09 11.53
N LEU A 147 0.99 -12.84 11.37
CA LEU A 147 1.16 -11.92 12.50
C LEU A 147 -0.21 -11.52 13.06
N MET A 148 -1.20 -11.32 12.19
CA MET A 148 -2.53 -10.84 12.55
C MET A 148 -3.43 -11.93 13.12
N SER A 149 -2.98 -13.19 13.18
CA SER A 149 -3.61 -14.22 14.04
C SER A 149 -3.46 -13.93 15.53
N GLY A 150 -2.52 -13.05 15.90
CA GLY A 150 -2.36 -12.52 17.25
C GLY A 150 -2.26 -13.64 18.30
N SER A 151 -3.09 -13.54 19.33
CA SER A 151 -3.13 -14.48 20.46
C SER A 151 -3.66 -15.87 20.10
N THR A 152 -4.43 -16.03 19.00
CA THR A 152 -5.01 -17.33 18.65
C THR A 152 -3.98 -18.35 18.20
N ALA A 153 -2.77 -17.91 17.82
CA ALA A 153 -1.62 -18.78 17.55
C ALA A 153 -1.01 -19.39 18.82
N GLY A 154 -1.44 -18.97 20.02
CA GLY A 154 -0.96 -19.44 21.31
C GLY A 154 0.38 -18.86 21.75
N THR A 155 0.74 -19.11 23.01
CA THR A 155 1.94 -18.55 23.66
C THR A 155 3.25 -19.14 23.14
N ALA A 156 3.21 -20.37 22.60
CA ALA A 156 4.36 -21.00 21.94
C ALA A 156 4.73 -20.30 20.62
N CYS A 157 3.82 -19.54 20.02
CA CYS A 157 4.09 -18.77 18.82
C CYS A 157 4.84 -17.48 19.14
N THR A 158 6.07 -17.38 18.66
CA THR A 158 6.94 -16.22 18.87
C THR A 158 7.29 -15.48 17.59
N ASN A 159 6.83 -15.95 16.42
CA ASN A 159 7.08 -15.28 15.14
C ASN A 159 6.51 -13.85 15.15
N PRO A 160 7.34 -12.80 15.01
CA PRO A 160 6.85 -11.44 15.02
C PRO A 160 6.68 -10.84 13.62
N TYR A 161 6.96 -11.61 12.55
CA TYR A 161 6.93 -11.13 11.18
C TYR A 161 5.54 -11.29 10.53
N PRO A 162 5.08 -10.28 9.77
CA PRO A 162 3.89 -10.42 8.92
C PRO A 162 4.16 -11.42 7.79
N ASP A 163 3.12 -12.14 7.37
CA ASP A 163 3.18 -12.99 6.18
C ASP A 163 3.14 -12.17 4.89
N THR A 164 3.28 -12.84 3.74
CA THR A 164 3.29 -12.18 2.43
C THR A 164 1.99 -11.45 2.10
N VAL A 165 0.84 -11.94 2.59
CA VAL A 165 -0.46 -11.32 2.34
C VAL A 165 -0.64 -10.08 3.22
N GLU A 166 -0.21 -10.16 4.48
CA GLU A 166 -0.20 -9.05 5.42
C GLU A 166 0.72 -7.91 4.96
N LYS A 167 1.91 -8.26 4.43
CA LYS A 167 2.82 -7.28 3.81
C LYS A 167 2.19 -6.57 2.63
N ALA A 168 1.65 -7.33 1.67
CA ALA A 168 1.04 -6.77 0.46
C ALA A 168 -0.14 -5.84 0.78
N GLU A 169 -0.99 -6.18 1.76
CA GLU A 169 -2.09 -5.32 2.18
C GLU A 169 -1.60 -3.99 2.77
N VAL A 170 -0.49 -3.99 3.53
CA VAL A 170 0.12 -2.73 3.99
C VAL A 170 0.64 -1.92 2.81
N GLU A 171 1.33 -2.52 1.85
CA GLU A 171 1.78 -1.80 0.64
C GLU A 171 0.60 -1.13 -0.09
N ASP A 172 -0.50 -1.86 -0.27
CA ASP A 172 -1.70 -1.36 -0.95
C ASP A 172 -2.42 -0.25 -0.17
N ASN A 173 -2.45 -0.35 1.17
CA ASN A 173 -3.03 0.68 2.04
C ASN A 173 -2.33 2.03 1.85
N PHE A 174 -1.01 2.03 1.61
CA PHE A 174 -0.21 3.25 1.50
C PHE A 174 0.10 3.68 0.06
N SER A 175 0.00 2.79 -0.93
CA SER A 175 0.06 3.16 -2.35
C SER A 175 -1.19 3.93 -2.80
N SER A 176 -2.37 3.48 -2.37
CA SER A 176 -3.66 4.12 -2.69
C SER A 176 -3.87 5.46 -1.98
N ALA A 177 -3.23 5.68 -0.83
CA ALA A 177 -3.25 6.95 -0.12
C ALA A 177 -2.52 8.05 -0.90
N LEU A 178 -1.47 7.70 -1.64
CA LEU A 178 -0.70 8.65 -2.45
C LEU A 178 -1.48 9.10 -3.69
N ALA A 179 -2.25 8.21 -4.31
CA ALA A 179 -3.13 8.55 -5.44
C ALA A 179 -4.15 9.64 -5.07
N ARG A 180 -4.73 9.58 -3.86
CA ARG A 180 -5.70 10.58 -3.36
C ARG A 180 -5.08 11.96 -3.10
N THR A 181 -3.83 12.01 -2.63
CA THR A 181 -3.08 13.28 -2.49
C THR A 181 -2.59 13.82 -3.83
N GLY A 182 -2.29 12.96 -4.80
CA GLY A 182 -1.88 13.35 -6.16
C GLY A 182 -3.02 13.94 -6.99
N ASP A 183 -4.25 13.46 -6.79
CA ASP A 183 -5.44 13.98 -7.48
C ASP A 183 -5.86 15.36 -6.95
N ALA A 184 -5.76 15.58 -5.63
CA ALA A 184 -5.96 16.90 -5.03
C ALA A 184 -4.92 17.94 -5.48
N ALA A 185 -3.69 17.52 -5.79
CA ALA A 185 -2.64 18.40 -6.30
C ALA A 185 -2.78 18.70 -7.81
N ARG A 186 -3.48 17.85 -8.58
CA ARG A 186 -3.72 18.05 -10.02
C ARG A 186 -4.98 18.84 -10.35
N SER A 187 -5.90 19.01 -9.40
CA SER A 187 -7.19 19.69 -9.63
C SER A 187 -7.14 21.22 -9.58
N GLY A 188 -5.95 21.83 -9.69
CA GLY A 188 -5.71 23.28 -9.67
C GLY A 188 -5.67 23.97 -11.04
N VAL A 189 -6.08 23.30 -12.12
CA VAL A 189 -6.22 23.95 -13.44
C VAL A 189 -7.62 24.53 -13.56
N LEU A 190 -7.71 25.83 -13.29
CA LEU A 190 -8.86 26.68 -13.60
C LEU A 190 -9.06 26.70 -15.14
N ILE A 191 -10.06 25.98 -15.64
CA ILE A 191 -10.60 26.22 -16.99
C ILE A 191 -11.71 27.26 -16.83
N VAL A 192 -11.48 28.42 -17.45
CA VAL A 192 -12.46 29.49 -17.60
C VAL A 192 -13.20 29.24 -18.91
N ASP A 193 -14.52 29.14 -18.83
CA ASP A 193 -15.45 29.42 -19.93
C ASP A 193 -16.27 30.67 -19.55
#